data_AF-B8Y0L8-F1
#
_entry.id   AF-B8Y0L8-F1
#
_cell.length_a   1.000
_cell.length_b   1.000
_cell.length_c   1.000
_cell.angle_alpha   90.00
_cell.angle_beta   90.00
_cell.angle_gamma   90.00
#
_symmetry.space_group_name_H-M   'P 1'
#
loop_
_entity.id
_entity.type
_entity.pdbx_description
1 polymer ?
#
loop_
_entity_poly.entity_id
_entity_poly.type
_entity_poly.pdbx_seq_one_letter_code
_entity_poly.pdbx_strand_id
1 'polypeptide(L)'
;SYQNQGILAPGEHILGAKPGGGTQKLSGTSFATPIVSGVAALLLSLQVQRGETPDPAKVRAVLLETAIPCTDKDTDDISRCLLGKLNISGALAYFTGGTMSEELDTVETVDSIEAAGCGCAEITNSAEPEPNPEEFIPPEFFPVVPAVTTSAPLTNSSNSQSTIMSNRTSNYITASQAPSDLAEVNLVYALGTLGYDFRSEARRDSFKQLMPGVAIDGTVIPANPYDARQMVDYLGDNLSEAKSLIWTLNLELTPIYAIEPGGAFARDVYAILQQLLSGQIQAEDSENYVERVSIPGILSGRSVKLFSGQVVPVIEVPNTRGLYGWKVNTLVQAAIQTVQAQASEAQEESIRRTLGSFLSRIYYDLRNLGTTSQDRALNFASTNAFQAASTFAEAVATGMELDSITVEKSPFCRLDSDCWDVKLKFFDPENSRRAKKLFRFTID
;
A
#
# COMPACT_ATOMS: atom_id res chain seq x y z
N SER A 1 1.38 15.00 -24.12
CA SER A 1 1.16 13.81 -24.96
C SER A 1 1.73 12.60 -24.25
N TYR A 2 0.98 11.49 -24.20
CA TYR A 2 1.41 10.23 -23.56
C TYR A 2 2.66 9.62 -24.23
N GLN A 3 2.77 9.74 -25.55
CA GLN A 3 3.89 9.21 -26.36
C GLN A 3 5.26 9.78 -25.94
N ASN A 4 5.31 11.01 -25.42
CA ASN A 4 6.56 11.71 -25.08
C ASN A 4 6.93 11.56 -23.59
N GLN A 5 6.39 10.56 -22.89
CA GLN A 5 6.57 10.39 -21.44
C GLN A 5 6.91 8.95 -21.00
N GLY A 6 7.20 8.05 -21.94
CA GLY A 6 7.56 6.67 -21.65
C GLY A 6 8.62 6.10 -22.59
N ILE A 7 9.19 4.98 -22.17
CA ILE A 7 10.23 4.20 -22.85
C ILE A 7 9.87 2.71 -22.75
N LEU A 8 10.38 1.90 -23.68
CA LEU A 8 10.26 0.45 -23.64
C LEU A 8 11.38 -0.17 -22.81
N ALA A 9 11.05 -1.20 -22.03
CA ALA A 9 12.02 -2.05 -21.34
C ALA A 9 11.61 -3.52 -21.52
N PRO A 10 12.50 -4.50 -21.29
CA PRO A 10 12.18 -5.91 -21.45
C PRO A 10 10.93 -6.31 -20.64
N GLY A 11 9.91 -6.81 -21.31
CA GLY A 11 8.62 -7.17 -20.71
C GLY A 11 8.14 -8.56 -21.09
N GLU A 12 9.00 -9.41 -21.63
CA GLU A 12 8.67 -10.75 -22.12
C GLU A 12 9.59 -11.78 -21.49
N HIS A 13 9.01 -12.87 -20.98
CA HIS A 13 9.70 -13.98 -20.33
C HIS A 13 10.68 -13.58 -19.21
N ILE A 14 10.38 -12.49 -18.51
CA ILE A 14 11.17 -11.94 -17.40
C ILE A 14 11.13 -12.92 -16.23
N LEU A 15 12.31 -13.38 -15.80
CA LEU A 15 12.46 -14.27 -14.67
C LEU A 15 12.24 -13.50 -13.36
N GLY A 16 11.23 -13.88 -12.60
CA GLY A 16 10.95 -13.36 -11.26
C GLY A 16 10.91 -14.46 -10.21
N ALA A 17 11.01 -14.07 -8.94
CA ALA A 17 10.73 -14.97 -7.82
C ALA A 17 9.24 -15.34 -7.79
N LYS A 18 8.94 -16.61 -7.51
CA LYS A 18 7.58 -17.13 -7.33
C LYS A 18 7.35 -17.42 -5.84
N PRO A 19 6.15 -17.14 -5.29
CA PRO A 19 5.73 -17.67 -3.98
C PRO A 19 6.02 -19.17 -3.86
N GLY A 20 6.40 -19.61 -2.65
CA GLY A 20 6.92 -20.97 -2.41
C GLY A 20 8.41 -21.16 -2.71
N GLY A 21 9.18 -20.09 -3.00
CA GLY A 21 10.64 -20.14 -3.12
C GLY A 21 11.18 -20.55 -4.50
N GLY A 22 10.31 -20.66 -5.50
CA GLY A 22 10.70 -20.95 -6.88
C GLY A 22 10.99 -19.69 -7.71
N THR A 23 11.19 -19.89 -9.01
CA THR A 23 11.22 -18.81 -10.01
C THR A 23 10.25 -19.10 -11.15
N GLN A 24 9.80 -18.06 -11.84
CA GLN A 24 8.89 -18.17 -12.98
C GLN A 24 9.18 -17.08 -14.01
N LYS A 25 9.06 -17.40 -15.30
CA LYS A 25 9.12 -16.41 -16.39
C LYS A 25 7.72 -15.89 -16.70
N LEU A 26 7.53 -14.57 -16.70
CA LEU A 26 6.25 -13.91 -16.96
C LEU A 26 6.41 -12.78 -18.01
N SER A 27 5.31 -12.43 -18.68
CA SER A 27 5.28 -11.41 -19.74
C SER A 27 4.18 -10.38 -19.50
N GLY A 28 4.44 -9.12 -19.81
CA GLY A 28 3.56 -7.97 -19.58
C GLY A 28 4.34 -6.71 -19.18
N THR A 29 3.74 -5.53 -19.40
CA THR A 29 4.34 -4.24 -19.02
C THR A 29 4.61 -4.13 -17.51
N SER A 30 3.80 -4.81 -16.69
CA SER A 30 4.00 -4.95 -15.23
C SER A 30 5.38 -5.50 -14.84
N PHE A 31 6.06 -6.25 -15.72
CA PHE A 31 7.41 -6.78 -15.50
C PHE A 31 8.51 -5.90 -16.12
N ALA A 32 8.17 -5.06 -17.10
CA ALA A 32 9.07 -4.05 -17.64
C ALA A 32 9.24 -2.85 -16.69
N THR A 33 8.16 -2.41 -16.04
CA THR A 33 8.19 -1.30 -15.05
C THR A 33 9.24 -1.48 -13.94
N PRO A 34 9.31 -2.60 -13.20
CA PRO A 34 10.31 -2.76 -12.13
C PRO A 34 11.75 -2.78 -12.63
N ILE A 35 12.02 -3.14 -13.89
CA ILE A 35 13.36 -3.03 -14.49
C ILE A 35 13.77 -1.55 -14.60
N VAL A 36 12.87 -0.70 -15.12
CA VAL A 36 13.11 0.75 -15.19
C VAL A 36 13.26 1.37 -13.80
N SER A 37 12.43 0.95 -12.83
CA SER A 37 12.55 1.37 -11.43
C SER A 37 13.89 0.97 -10.80
N GLY A 38 14.37 -0.25 -11.06
CA GLY A 38 15.67 -0.73 -10.60
C GLY A 38 16.83 0.08 -11.20
N VAL A 39 16.81 0.35 -12.50
CA VAL A 39 17.82 1.20 -13.17
C VAL A 39 17.79 2.63 -12.60
N ALA A 40 16.61 3.22 -12.40
CA ALA A 40 16.50 4.55 -11.80
C ALA A 40 17.06 4.59 -10.36
N ALA A 41 16.79 3.57 -9.54
CA ALA A 41 17.34 3.46 -8.20
C ALA A 41 18.87 3.29 -8.19
N LEU A 42 19.44 2.55 -9.15
CA LEU A 42 20.89 2.42 -9.32
C LEU A 42 21.54 3.75 -9.74
N LEU A 43 20.91 4.52 -10.64
CA LEU A 43 21.39 5.84 -11.04
C LEU A 43 21.34 6.84 -9.88
N LEU A 44 20.28 6.83 -9.06
CA LEU A 44 20.21 7.61 -7.81
C LEU A 44 21.31 7.20 -6.81
N SER A 45 21.59 5.90 -6.70
CA SER A 45 22.65 5.36 -5.84
C SER A 45 24.04 5.80 -6.31
N LEU A 46 24.26 5.89 -7.63
CA LEU A 46 25.49 6.40 -8.22
C LEU A 46 25.70 7.90 -7.91
N GLN A 47 24.64 8.70 -7.85
CA GLN A 47 24.73 10.09 -7.40
C GLN A 47 25.20 10.17 -5.94
N VAL A 48 24.59 9.39 -5.04
CA VAL A 48 25.04 9.29 -3.63
C VAL A 48 26.52 8.90 -3.54
N GLN A 49 26.94 7.88 -4.30
CA GLN A 49 28.32 7.38 -4.30
C GLN A 49 29.35 8.45 -4.70
N ARG A 50 28.94 9.43 -5.50
CA ARG A 50 29.78 10.54 -5.97
C ARG A 50 29.70 11.80 -5.10
N GLY A 51 28.91 11.77 -4.03
CA GLY A 51 28.65 12.94 -3.19
C GLY A 51 27.70 13.97 -3.83
N GLU A 52 27.00 13.60 -4.91
CA GLU A 52 25.93 14.41 -5.50
C GLU A 52 24.63 14.25 -4.70
N THR A 53 23.80 15.29 -4.66
CA THR A 53 22.43 15.18 -4.15
C THR A 53 21.57 14.35 -5.10
N PRO A 54 20.91 13.26 -4.66
CA PRO A 54 20.09 12.43 -5.53
C PRO A 54 18.91 13.22 -6.11
N ASP A 55 18.74 13.16 -7.43
CA ASP A 55 17.73 13.92 -8.17
C ASP A 55 16.91 12.99 -9.07
N PRO A 56 15.72 12.54 -8.61
CA PRO A 56 14.82 11.70 -9.39
C PRO A 56 14.29 12.37 -10.66
N ALA A 57 14.18 13.70 -10.70
CA ALA A 57 13.72 14.43 -11.87
C ALA A 57 14.80 14.42 -12.97
N LYS A 58 16.06 14.63 -12.60
CA LYS A 58 17.21 14.48 -13.49
C LYS A 58 17.37 13.05 -14.00
N VAL A 59 17.28 12.04 -13.12
CA VAL A 59 17.32 10.62 -13.53
C VAL A 59 16.19 10.30 -14.51
N ARG A 60 14.97 10.79 -14.28
CA ARG A 60 13.87 10.65 -15.24
C ARG A 60 14.19 11.31 -16.58
N ALA A 61 14.71 12.54 -16.59
CA ALA A 61 15.04 13.24 -17.84
C ALA A 61 16.08 12.45 -18.66
N VAL A 62 17.17 12.01 -18.03
CA VAL A 62 18.24 11.23 -18.69
C VAL A 62 17.72 9.91 -19.27
N LEU A 63 16.85 9.20 -18.56
CA LEU A 63 16.25 7.94 -19.06
C LEU A 63 15.34 8.15 -20.28
N LEU A 64 14.72 9.33 -20.42
CA LEU A 64 13.94 9.67 -21.61
C LEU A 64 14.82 10.20 -22.77
N GLU A 65 15.85 11.00 -22.46
CA GLU A 65 16.76 11.61 -23.46
C GLU A 65 17.69 10.59 -24.12
N THR A 66 18.12 9.56 -23.38
CA THR A 66 19.10 8.56 -23.88
C THR A 66 18.46 7.33 -24.51
N ALA A 67 17.12 7.24 -24.51
CA ALA A 67 16.37 6.12 -25.08
C ALA A 67 16.68 5.95 -26.57
N ILE A 68 16.87 4.70 -27.01
CA ILE A 68 17.21 4.37 -28.40
C ILE A 68 15.93 4.30 -29.23
N PRO A 69 15.69 5.18 -30.22
CA PRO A 69 14.49 5.13 -31.05
C PRO A 69 14.35 3.78 -31.76
N CYS A 70 13.11 3.35 -32.00
CA CYS A 70 12.86 2.20 -32.86
C CYS A 70 13.05 2.56 -34.33
N THR A 71 13.49 1.58 -35.10
CA THR A 71 13.62 1.64 -36.56
C THR A 71 12.55 0.78 -37.23
N ASP A 72 12.39 0.88 -38.54
CA ASP A 72 11.49 0.02 -39.34
C ASP A 72 11.87 -1.49 -39.27
N LYS A 73 13.04 -1.83 -38.70
CA LYS A 73 13.44 -3.21 -38.41
C LYS A 73 12.93 -3.73 -37.06
N ASP A 74 12.53 -2.83 -36.15
CA ASP A 74 12.05 -3.17 -34.81
C ASP A 74 10.52 -3.38 -34.79
N THR A 75 9.77 -2.62 -35.60
CA THR A 75 8.30 -2.68 -35.64
C THR A 75 7.72 -2.01 -36.88
N ASP A 76 6.57 -2.50 -37.38
CA ASP A 76 5.78 -1.85 -38.44
C ASP A 76 5.13 -0.52 -38.02
N ASP A 77 5.07 -0.22 -36.70
CA ASP A 77 4.50 1.01 -36.17
C ASP A 77 5.41 1.61 -35.07
N ILE A 78 6.32 2.49 -35.51
CA ILE A 78 7.28 3.19 -34.66
C ILE A 78 6.59 3.95 -33.51
N SER A 79 5.34 4.39 -33.68
CA SER A 79 4.61 5.14 -32.64
C SER A 79 4.34 4.31 -31.37
N ARG A 80 4.39 2.97 -31.47
CA ARG A 80 4.27 2.05 -30.33
C ARG A 80 5.50 2.03 -29.43
N CYS A 81 6.64 2.54 -29.90
CA CYS A 81 7.88 2.61 -29.12
C CYS A 81 8.01 3.83 -28.20
N LEU A 82 7.02 4.74 -28.18
CA LEU A 82 7.05 5.95 -27.36
C LEU A 82 8.30 6.79 -27.71
N LEU A 83 9.19 7.07 -26.75
CA LEU A 83 10.49 7.71 -27.02
C LEU A 83 11.62 6.75 -27.40
N GLY A 84 11.45 5.44 -27.22
CA GLY A 84 12.45 4.43 -27.58
C GLY A 84 12.70 3.37 -26.50
N LYS A 85 13.71 2.53 -26.75
CA LYS A 85 14.17 1.43 -25.90
C LYS A 85 15.12 1.94 -24.80
N LEU A 86 14.98 1.43 -23.58
CA LEU A 86 15.80 1.73 -22.41
C LEU A 86 17.30 1.53 -22.71
N ASN A 87 18.10 2.57 -22.45
CA ASN A 87 19.53 2.60 -22.75
C ASN A 87 20.35 2.88 -21.48
N ILE A 88 20.74 1.81 -20.78
CA ILE A 88 21.49 1.92 -19.52
C ILE A 88 22.88 2.54 -19.77
N SER A 89 23.56 2.15 -20.86
CA SER A 89 24.89 2.66 -21.21
C SER A 89 24.88 4.15 -21.55
N GLY A 90 23.90 4.61 -22.33
CA GLY A 90 23.72 6.03 -22.64
C GLY A 90 23.36 6.85 -21.39
N ALA A 91 22.45 6.35 -20.55
CA ALA A 91 22.13 6.99 -19.28
C ALA A 91 23.35 7.08 -18.35
N LEU A 92 24.17 6.03 -18.27
CA LEU A 92 25.39 6.02 -17.47
C LEU A 92 26.42 7.03 -18.01
N ALA A 93 26.64 7.07 -19.33
CA ALA A 93 27.56 8.00 -20.00
C ALA A 93 27.21 9.47 -19.70
N TYR A 94 25.92 9.82 -19.69
CA TYR A 94 25.44 11.15 -19.30
C TYR A 94 25.90 11.53 -17.88
N PHE A 95 25.83 10.60 -16.92
CA PHE A 95 26.28 10.88 -15.56
C PHE A 95 27.81 10.85 -15.46
N THR A 96 28.51 9.90 -16.07
CA THR A 96 29.97 9.74 -15.94
C THR A 96 30.80 10.71 -16.78
N GLY A 97 30.18 11.42 -17.73
CA GLY A 97 30.85 12.41 -18.59
C GLY A 97 31.69 11.79 -19.70
N GLY A 98 31.50 10.50 -20.00
CA GLY A 98 32.21 9.79 -21.06
C GLY A 98 31.55 9.97 -22.42
N THR A 99 32.22 10.67 -23.34
CA THR A 99 31.90 10.57 -24.78
C THR A 99 32.18 9.17 -25.29
N MET A 100 31.19 8.52 -25.90
CA MET A 100 31.44 7.34 -26.72
C MET A 100 32.05 7.76 -28.05
N SER A 101 33.19 7.16 -28.40
CA SER A 101 33.56 7.02 -29.81
C SER A 101 32.59 6.04 -30.46
N GLU A 102 32.26 6.28 -31.74
CA GLU A 102 31.60 5.27 -32.57
C GLU A 102 32.55 4.11 -32.89
N GLU A 103 32.01 3.04 -33.49
CA GLU A 103 32.61 1.71 -33.77
C GLU A 103 32.64 0.78 -32.53
N LEU A 104 31.96 -0.36 -32.52
CA LEU A 104 32.12 -1.43 -33.52
C LEU A 104 30.85 -2.29 -33.81
N ASP A 105 30.99 -3.06 -34.87
CA ASP A 105 29.97 -3.89 -35.53
C ASP A 105 29.46 -5.14 -34.78
N THR A 106 28.41 -5.70 -35.37
CA THR A 106 27.84 -7.06 -35.21
C THR A 106 28.81 -8.16 -34.77
N VAL A 107 28.35 -9.07 -33.88
CA VAL A 107 28.44 -10.54 -34.06
C VAL A 107 27.49 -11.26 -33.07
N GLU A 108 26.68 -12.16 -33.63
CA GLU A 108 26.11 -13.43 -33.16
C GLU A 108 25.59 -13.67 -31.72
N THR A 109 24.59 -14.54 -31.68
CA THR A 109 24.01 -15.19 -30.50
C THR A 109 25.04 -15.98 -29.69
N VAL A 110 25.12 -15.73 -28.38
CA VAL A 110 25.75 -16.65 -27.43
C VAL A 110 24.74 -16.97 -26.33
N ASP A 111 24.53 -18.26 -26.12
CA ASP A 111 23.66 -18.81 -25.09
C ASP A 111 24.33 -18.72 -23.70
N SER A 112 23.57 -18.98 -22.64
CA SER A 112 23.99 -19.05 -21.22
C SER A 112 24.58 -17.78 -20.56
N ILE A 113 23.85 -17.26 -19.56
CA ILE A 113 24.41 -16.43 -18.48
C ILE A 113 24.43 -17.29 -17.22
N GLU A 114 25.62 -17.56 -16.68
CA GLU A 114 25.78 -18.29 -15.43
C GLU A 114 25.22 -17.48 -14.25
N ALA A 115 24.40 -18.14 -13.42
CA ALA A 115 24.04 -17.60 -12.12
C ALA A 115 25.22 -17.75 -11.16
N ALA A 116 25.53 -16.71 -10.38
CA ALA A 116 26.51 -16.77 -9.29
C ALA A 116 25.98 -17.65 -8.14
N GLY A 117 26.08 -18.96 -8.31
CA GLY A 117 25.68 -19.97 -7.33
C GLY A 117 26.68 -20.03 -6.17
N CYS A 118 26.16 -19.93 -4.94
CA CYS A 118 26.96 -20.19 -3.74
C CYS A 118 27.30 -21.69 -3.69
N GLY A 119 28.60 -22.02 -3.65
CA GLY A 119 29.06 -23.39 -3.87
C GLY A 119 28.70 -24.36 -2.74
N CYS A 120 27.95 -25.40 -3.07
CA CYS A 120 27.91 -26.68 -2.36
C CYS A 120 28.01 -27.77 -3.42
N ALA A 121 29.15 -28.45 -3.49
CA ALA A 121 29.44 -29.42 -4.54
C ALA A 121 28.99 -30.83 -4.14
N GLU A 122 28.05 -31.39 -4.89
CA GLU A 122 27.82 -32.84 -4.96
C GLU A 122 28.18 -33.32 -6.37
N ILE A 123 29.06 -34.32 -6.44
CA ILE A 123 29.56 -34.88 -7.69
C ILE A 123 28.91 -36.25 -7.89
N THR A 124 28.00 -36.36 -8.85
CA THR A 124 27.43 -37.65 -9.28
C THR A 124 27.99 -38.03 -10.65
N ASN A 125 28.73 -39.14 -10.70
CA ASN A 125 29.12 -39.80 -11.94
C ASN A 125 28.49 -41.20 -11.97
N SER A 126 27.89 -41.58 -13.10
CA SER A 126 27.14 -42.83 -13.24
C SER A 126 27.97 -43.93 -13.89
N ALA A 127 28.09 -45.10 -13.24
CA ALA A 127 28.11 -46.46 -13.86
C ALA A 127 28.42 -47.56 -12.82
N GLU A 128 27.63 -48.63 -12.84
CA GLU A 128 27.86 -49.94 -12.18
C GLU A 128 28.78 -50.85 -13.04
N PRO A 129 29.38 -51.97 -12.55
CA PRO A 129 28.74 -53.01 -11.72
C PRO A 129 29.56 -53.73 -10.60
N GLU A 130 28.84 -54.60 -9.88
CA GLU A 130 29.12 -55.66 -8.85
C GLU A 130 30.40 -56.58 -8.96
N PRO A 131 30.72 -57.50 -7.99
CA PRO A 131 30.50 -57.55 -6.51
C PRO A 131 31.61 -58.22 -5.59
N ASN A 132 31.56 -57.98 -4.25
CA ASN A 132 31.97 -58.86 -3.11
C ASN A 132 33.50 -59.21 -2.85
N PRO A 133 33.93 -59.94 -1.77
CA PRO A 133 34.12 -59.52 -0.35
C PRO A 133 35.55 -59.81 0.27
N GLU A 134 35.64 -59.82 1.62
CA GLU A 134 36.71 -60.33 2.55
C GLU A 134 37.97 -59.44 2.72
N GLU A 135 38.39 -58.97 3.92
CA GLU A 135 38.67 -59.56 5.26
C GLU A 135 40.16 -59.92 5.48
N PHE A 136 40.91 -59.11 6.27
CA PHE A 136 41.92 -59.59 7.25
C PHE A 136 42.42 -58.48 8.20
N ILE A 137 43.04 -58.86 9.34
CA ILE A 137 43.44 -58.00 10.48
C ILE A 137 44.93 -58.24 10.89
N PRO A 138 45.38 -57.93 12.14
CA PRO A 138 46.13 -56.78 12.70
C PRO A 138 47.67 -57.08 12.77
N PRO A 139 48.49 -56.88 13.85
CA PRO A 139 48.55 -55.95 15.01
C PRO A 139 49.91 -55.14 15.04
N GLU A 140 50.40 -54.36 16.04
CA GLU A 140 50.77 -54.68 17.44
C GLU A 140 51.28 -53.47 18.30
N PHE A 141 51.14 -53.61 19.63
CA PHE A 141 51.92 -53.12 20.81
C PHE A 141 52.26 -51.63 21.16
N PHE A 142 51.97 -51.33 22.45
CA PHE A 142 52.43 -50.26 23.39
C PHE A 142 53.90 -50.50 23.88
N PRO A 143 54.60 -49.71 24.77
CA PRO A 143 54.18 -48.80 25.88
C PRO A 143 54.99 -47.45 26.00
N VAL A 144 54.88 -46.56 27.01
CA VAL A 144 55.36 -46.59 28.44
C VAL A 144 54.89 -45.33 29.22
N VAL A 145 54.91 -45.37 30.57
CA VAL A 145 54.51 -44.37 31.61
C VAL A 145 55.54 -44.38 32.78
N PRO A 146 55.60 -43.48 33.82
CA PRO A 146 54.54 -42.58 34.38
C PRO A 146 54.97 -41.19 34.99
N ALA A 147 54.00 -40.50 35.62
CA ALA A 147 54.05 -39.84 36.97
C ALA A 147 54.56 -38.39 37.29
N VAL A 148 53.60 -37.55 37.76
CA VAL A 148 53.51 -36.88 39.11
C VAL A 148 54.21 -35.53 39.45
N THR A 149 53.41 -34.64 40.08
CA THR A 149 53.68 -33.48 41.01
C THR A 149 54.05 -32.04 40.57
N THR A 150 53.10 -31.13 40.88
CA THR A 150 53.21 -29.82 41.60
C THR A 150 53.64 -28.48 40.94
N SER A 151 52.93 -27.45 41.43
CA SER A 151 53.25 -26.01 41.56
C SER A 151 52.96 -25.04 40.40
N ALA A 152 52.18 -24.00 40.74
CA ALA A 152 52.03 -22.73 40.03
C ALA A 152 53.15 -21.76 40.51
N PRO A 153 53.41 -20.56 39.92
CA PRO A 153 52.38 -19.53 39.63
C PRO A 153 52.61 -18.66 38.37
N LEU A 154 51.71 -17.66 38.22
CA LEU A 154 51.88 -16.32 37.62
C LEU A 154 51.00 -15.98 36.40
N THR A 155 50.15 -14.97 36.64
CA THR A 155 49.75 -13.84 35.77
C THR A 155 49.38 -14.10 34.31
N ASN A 156 48.15 -13.72 33.95
CA ASN A 156 47.93 -13.08 32.66
C ASN A 156 46.96 -11.91 32.80
N SER A 157 47.37 -10.74 32.29
CA SER A 157 46.66 -9.47 32.48
C SER A 157 45.81 -9.14 31.26
N SER A 158 44.50 -9.00 31.44
CA SER A 158 43.58 -8.55 30.39
C SER A 158 43.33 -7.04 30.47
N ASN A 159 43.81 -6.34 29.46
CA ASN A 159 43.49 -4.95 29.10
C ASN A 159 43.81 -4.83 27.60
N SER A 160 43.13 -4.11 26.73
CA SER A 160 41.88 -3.33 26.75
C SER A 160 41.94 -2.49 25.47
N GLN A 161 40.87 -2.42 24.66
CA GLN A 161 40.29 -1.17 24.12
C GLN A 161 39.44 -1.37 22.85
N SER A 162 38.28 -0.72 22.88
CA SER A 162 37.65 0.02 21.77
C SER A 162 37.33 -0.71 20.46
N THR A 163 36.05 -1.08 20.30
CA THR A 163 35.37 -1.07 18.99
C THR A 163 34.21 -0.09 18.99
N ILE A 164 34.21 0.81 18.02
CA ILE A 164 33.30 1.96 17.93
C ILE A 164 31.91 1.49 17.46
N MET A 165 30.85 1.90 18.17
CA MET A 165 29.48 1.76 17.67
C MET A 165 29.26 2.70 16.48
N SER A 166 29.28 2.16 15.27
CA SER A 166 28.82 2.87 14.07
C SER A 166 27.29 2.81 14.01
N ASN A 167 26.66 3.90 14.45
CA ASN A 167 25.23 4.11 14.36
C ASN A 167 24.83 4.34 12.88
N ARG A 168 24.43 3.27 12.17
CA ARG A 168 23.77 3.37 10.86
C ARG A 168 22.34 2.88 10.96
N THR A 169 21.41 3.81 10.92
CA THR A 169 19.99 3.55 10.67
C THR A 169 19.83 3.00 9.25
N SER A 170 19.70 1.67 9.13
CA SER A 170 19.31 1.04 7.88
C SER A 170 17.86 1.39 7.55
N ASN A 171 17.67 2.34 6.64
CA ASN A 171 16.38 2.58 6.00
C ASN A 171 16.06 1.39 5.09
N TYR A 172 15.43 0.35 5.64
CA TYR A 172 14.86 -0.72 4.84
C TYR A 172 13.63 -0.19 4.11
N ILE A 173 13.72 -0.06 2.79
CA ILE A 173 12.55 0.04 1.93
C ILE A 173 11.91 -1.36 1.91
N THR A 174 10.83 -1.54 2.66
CA THR A 174 10.03 -2.76 2.59
C THR A 174 9.41 -2.85 1.21
N ALA A 175 9.83 -3.84 0.41
CA ALA A 175 9.16 -4.16 -0.84
C ALA A 175 7.72 -4.59 -0.56
N SER A 176 6.75 -3.96 -1.23
CA SER A 176 5.34 -4.37 -1.19
C SER A 176 5.25 -5.82 -1.66
N GLN A 177 4.83 -6.74 -0.78
CA GLN A 177 4.67 -8.14 -1.16
C GLN A 177 3.51 -8.29 -2.16
N ALA A 178 3.70 -9.14 -3.16
CA ALA A 178 2.61 -9.66 -3.98
C ALA A 178 1.66 -10.52 -3.10
N PRO A 179 0.40 -10.73 -3.51
CA PRO A 179 -0.60 -11.42 -2.69
C PRO A 179 -0.16 -12.81 -2.24
N SER A 180 -0.49 -13.17 -1.00
CA SER A 180 -0.31 -14.50 -0.43
C SER A 180 -1.26 -15.52 -1.05
N ASP A 181 -0.87 -16.81 -1.06
CA ASP A 181 -1.61 -17.94 -1.66
C ASP A 181 -2.92 -18.34 -0.91
N LEU A 182 -3.60 -17.39 -0.28
CA LEU A 182 -4.94 -17.55 0.31
C LEU A 182 -6.03 -17.34 -0.74
N ALA A 183 -6.19 -18.33 -1.63
CA ALA A 183 -7.37 -18.57 -2.47
C ALA A 183 -8.05 -17.32 -3.09
N GLU A 184 -7.31 -16.54 -3.90
CA GLU A 184 -7.79 -15.53 -4.88
C GLU A 184 -8.84 -14.48 -4.42
N VAL A 185 -9.09 -14.28 -3.13
CA VAL A 185 -9.96 -13.19 -2.68
C VAL A 185 -9.17 -11.88 -2.72
N ASN A 186 -9.33 -11.15 -3.82
CA ASN A 186 -8.81 -9.78 -3.98
C ASN A 186 -9.57 -8.81 -3.06
N LEU A 187 -9.32 -8.90 -1.76
CA LEU A 187 -9.94 -8.10 -0.72
C LEU A 187 -9.63 -6.61 -0.91
N VAL A 188 -10.64 -5.78 -0.67
CA VAL A 188 -10.52 -4.33 -0.59
C VAL A 188 -11.02 -3.84 0.76
N TYR A 189 -10.30 -2.91 1.36
CA TYR A 189 -10.77 -2.11 2.48
C TYR A 189 -10.52 -0.63 2.16
N ALA A 190 -11.53 0.04 1.62
CA ALA A 190 -11.40 1.39 1.07
C ALA A 190 -12.11 2.43 1.94
N LEU A 191 -11.56 3.65 1.94
CA LEU A 191 -12.12 4.83 2.60
C LEU A 191 -12.49 5.89 1.57
N GLY A 192 -13.50 6.71 1.86
CA GLY A 192 -13.88 7.81 0.98
C GLY A 192 -15.22 8.41 1.34
N THR A 193 -15.89 8.96 0.32
CA THR A 193 -17.29 9.43 0.39
C THR A 193 -18.15 8.65 -0.60
N LEU A 194 -19.39 8.36 -0.22
CA LEU A 194 -20.37 7.76 -1.11
C LEU A 194 -20.87 8.77 -2.15
N GLY A 195 -21.08 8.28 -3.37
CA GLY A 195 -21.87 8.95 -4.40
C GLY A 195 -22.73 7.93 -5.14
N TYR A 196 -23.41 8.41 -6.19
CA TYR A 196 -24.18 7.56 -7.09
C TYR A 196 -24.08 8.08 -8.53
N ASP A 197 -24.21 7.16 -9.49
CA ASP A 197 -24.17 7.41 -10.92
C ASP A 197 -25.30 6.66 -11.64
N PHE A 198 -25.83 7.27 -12.70
CA PHE A 198 -27.00 6.75 -13.41
C PHE A 198 -26.69 5.74 -14.52
N ARG A 199 -25.41 5.58 -14.92
CA ARG A 199 -24.93 4.79 -16.07
C ARG A 199 -25.41 5.26 -17.45
N SER A 200 -26.65 5.71 -17.59
CA SER A 200 -27.25 6.14 -18.87
C SER A 200 -28.36 7.19 -18.70
N GLU A 201 -28.65 7.91 -19.78
CA GLU A 201 -29.70 8.93 -19.84
C GLU A 201 -31.07 8.35 -19.55
N ALA A 202 -31.36 7.15 -20.07
CA ALA A 202 -32.65 6.49 -19.86
C ALA A 202 -32.93 6.23 -18.36
N ARG A 203 -31.90 5.84 -17.61
CA ARG A 203 -32.03 5.60 -16.17
C ARG A 203 -32.14 6.89 -15.37
N ARG A 204 -31.32 7.90 -15.70
CA ARG A 204 -31.46 9.26 -15.14
C ARG A 204 -32.88 9.81 -15.36
N ASP A 205 -33.46 9.58 -16.55
CA ASP A 205 -34.81 10.02 -16.86
C ASP A 205 -35.88 9.26 -16.08
N SER A 206 -35.71 7.95 -15.85
CA SER A 206 -36.60 7.19 -14.95
C SER A 206 -36.65 7.78 -13.55
N PHE A 207 -35.50 8.11 -12.94
CA PHE A 207 -35.47 8.80 -11.64
C PHE A 207 -36.14 10.18 -11.70
N LYS A 208 -35.92 10.95 -12.78
CA LYS A 208 -36.56 12.27 -12.96
C LYS A 208 -38.09 12.19 -13.07
N GLN A 209 -38.64 11.09 -13.58
CA GLN A 209 -40.08 10.86 -13.68
C GLN A 209 -40.71 10.29 -12.39
N LEU A 210 -39.96 9.48 -11.63
CA LEU A 210 -40.46 8.78 -10.44
C LEU A 210 -40.26 9.56 -9.13
N MET A 211 -39.22 10.38 -9.04
CA MET A 211 -38.96 11.19 -7.84
C MET A 211 -40.03 12.29 -7.71
N PRO A 212 -40.58 12.53 -6.50
CA PRO A 212 -41.49 13.63 -6.27
C PRO A 212 -40.76 14.98 -6.31
N GLY A 213 -41.48 16.06 -6.64
CA GLY A 213 -41.01 17.42 -6.36
C GLY A 213 -41.13 17.74 -4.87
N VAL A 214 -40.24 18.60 -4.36
CA VAL A 214 -40.19 18.99 -2.95
C VAL A 214 -40.81 20.38 -2.77
N ALA A 215 -41.74 20.52 -1.84
CA ALA A 215 -42.32 21.82 -1.48
C ALA A 215 -41.51 22.47 -0.34
N ILE A 216 -40.89 23.61 -0.60
CA ILE A 216 -40.19 24.44 0.41
C ILE A 216 -40.87 25.81 0.44
N ASP A 217 -41.36 26.22 1.61
CA ASP A 217 -42.01 27.51 1.85
C ASP A 217 -43.11 27.87 0.81
N GLY A 218 -43.90 26.86 0.41
CA GLY A 218 -44.96 26.99 -0.59
C GLY A 218 -44.50 26.98 -2.06
N THR A 219 -43.19 26.96 -2.31
CA THR A 219 -42.61 26.82 -3.65
C THR A 219 -42.35 25.35 -3.96
N VAL A 220 -42.93 24.84 -5.05
CA VAL A 220 -42.68 23.46 -5.52
C VAL A 220 -41.40 23.43 -6.36
N ILE A 221 -40.35 22.84 -5.80
CA ILE A 221 -39.09 22.56 -6.49
C ILE A 221 -39.28 21.26 -7.30
N PRO A 222 -39.00 21.26 -8.62
CA PRO A 222 -39.12 20.06 -9.43
C PRO A 222 -38.10 19.00 -9.02
N ALA A 223 -38.46 17.73 -9.23
CA ALA A 223 -37.59 16.60 -8.94
C ALA A 223 -36.23 16.71 -9.64
N ASN A 224 -35.16 16.67 -8.86
CA ASN A 224 -33.78 16.73 -9.35
C ASN A 224 -32.99 15.50 -8.88
N PRO A 225 -32.78 14.49 -9.76
CA PRO A 225 -31.98 13.31 -9.41
C PRO A 225 -30.53 13.60 -9.02
N TYR A 226 -29.97 14.76 -9.41
CA TYR A 226 -28.62 15.17 -9.00
C TYR A 226 -28.57 15.83 -7.61
N ASP A 227 -29.73 16.13 -7.01
CA ASP A 227 -29.80 16.57 -5.61
C ASP A 227 -29.80 15.34 -4.71
N ALA A 228 -28.68 15.11 -4.03
CA ALA A 228 -28.51 13.98 -3.13
C ALA A 228 -29.52 13.98 -1.97
N ARG A 229 -30.08 15.14 -1.59
CA ARG A 229 -31.13 15.22 -0.56
C ARG A 229 -32.41 14.55 -1.04
N GLN A 230 -32.90 14.98 -2.21
CA GLN A 230 -34.08 14.40 -2.85
C GLN A 230 -33.89 12.91 -3.17
N MET A 231 -32.68 12.51 -3.59
CA MET A 231 -32.36 11.11 -3.87
C MET A 231 -32.40 10.25 -2.59
N VAL A 232 -31.80 10.72 -1.49
CA VAL A 232 -31.82 10.02 -0.20
C VAL A 232 -33.24 9.85 0.31
N ASP A 233 -34.06 10.90 0.26
CA ASP A 233 -35.46 10.87 0.70
C ASP A 233 -36.26 9.86 -0.15
N TYR A 234 -36.16 9.95 -1.48
CA TYR A 234 -36.81 9.02 -2.41
C TYR A 234 -36.43 7.55 -2.17
N LEU A 235 -35.14 7.27 -1.94
CA LEU A 235 -34.63 5.93 -1.65
C LEU A 235 -34.98 5.43 -0.24
N GLY A 236 -35.29 6.33 0.70
CA GLY A 236 -35.80 5.96 2.03
C GLY A 236 -37.15 5.24 1.93
N ASP A 237 -38.06 5.81 1.13
CA ASP A 237 -39.37 5.21 0.85
C ASP A 237 -39.30 4.08 -0.20
N ASN A 238 -38.38 4.17 -1.17
CA ASN A 238 -38.31 3.30 -2.35
C ASN A 238 -36.97 2.55 -2.46
N LEU A 239 -36.53 1.91 -1.37
CA LEU A 239 -35.22 1.22 -1.29
C LEU A 239 -34.98 0.20 -2.42
N SER A 240 -36.02 -0.36 -3.03
CA SER A 240 -35.90 -1.25 -4.19
C SER A 240 -35.24 -0.61 -5.42
N GLU A 241 -35.25 0.72 -5.53
CA GLU A 241 -34.58 1.49 -6.59
C GLU A 241 -33.11 1.76 -6.31
N ALA A 242 -32.61 1.52 -5.09
CA ALA A 242 -31.19 1.66 -4.78
C ALA A 242 -30.30 0.76 -5.68
N LYS A 243 -30.80 -0.41 -6.09
CA LYS A 243 -30.13 -1.33 -7.04
C LYS A 243 -30.05 -0.80 -8.48
N SER A 244 -30.86 0.22 -8.81
CA SER A 244 -30.87 0.82 -10.14
C SER A 244 -29.66 1.75 -10.31
N LEU A 245 -29.19 2.40 -9.24
CA LEU A 245 -28.01 3.25 -9.26
C LEU A 245 -26.70 2.44 -9.28
N ILE A 246 -25.66 3.00 -9.89
CA ILE A 246 -24.28 2.62 -9.57
C ILE A 246 -23.91 3.40 -8.31
N TRP A 247 -23.69 2.72 -7.19
CA TRP A 247 -23.12 3.37 -6.02
C TRP A 247 -21.61 3.55 -6.23
N THR A 248 -21.08 4.72 -5.93
CA THR A 248 -19.63 4.99 -6.06
C THR A 248 -19.01 5.22 -4.70
N LEU A 249 -17.79 4.73 -4.52
CA LEU A 249 -16.88 5.23 -3.48
C LEU A 249 -15.90 6.19 -4.14
N ASN A 250 -15.85 7.42 -3.64
CA ASN A 250 -15.03 8.49 -4.16
C ASN A 250 -13.89 8.78 -3.17
N LEU A 251 -12.67 8.90 -3.68
CA LEU A 251 -11.56 9.49 -2.95
C LEU A 251 -11.54 10.97 -3.31
N GLU A 252 -11.87 11.82 -2.33
CA GLU A 252 -12.23 13.23 -2.59
C GLU A 252 -13.36 13.32 -3.64
N LEU A 253 -13.08 13.92 -4.79
CA LEU A 253 -14.02 14.10 -5.90
C LEU A 253 -13.82 13.07 -7.03
N THR A 254 -12.96 12.07 -6.83
CA THR A 254 -12.63 11.06 -7.85
C THR A 254 -13.26 9.71 -7.50
N PRO A 255 -14.20 9.19 -8.31
CA PRO A 255 -14.68 7.81 -8.16
C PRO A 255 -13.52 6.82 -8.29
N ILE A 256 -13.30 6.00 -7.27
CA ILE A 256 -12.27 4.95 -7.25
C ILE A 256 -12.86 3.54 -7.39
N TYR A 257 -14.08 3.34 -6.88
CA TYR A 257 -14.81 2.06 -6.98
C TYR A 257 -16.28 2.28 -7.29
N ALA A 258 -16.88 1.33 -8.00
CA ALA A 258 -18.31 1.09 -7.95
C ALA A 258 -18.61 0.01 -6.89
N ILE A 259 -19.60 0.25 -6.04
CA ILE A 259 -20.02 -0.65 -4.97
C ILE A 259 -21.21 -1.47 -5.49
N GLU A 260 -21.09 -2.79 -5.47
CA GLU A 260 -22.19 -3.70 -5.81
C GLU A 260 -22.53 -4.59 -4.60
N PRO A 261 -23.64 -4.32 -3.91
CA PRO A 261 -24.17 -5.18 -2.86
C PRO A 261 -24.50 -6.59 -3.38
N GLY A 262 -23.84 -7.61 -2.81
CA GLY A 262 -23.92 -9.00 -3.24
C GLY A 262 -24.64 -9.92 -2.26
N GLY A 263 -24.99 -11.12 -2.74
CA GLY A 263 -25.56 -12.21 -1.92
C GLY A 263 -26.89 -11.90 -1.23
N ALA A 264 -27.21 -12.67 -0.19
CA ALA A 264 -28.49 -12.61 0.52
C ALA A 264 -28.72 -11.29 1.29
N PHE A 265 -27.64 -10.58 1.65
CA PHE A 265 -27.68 -9.34 2.44
C PHE A 265 -27.66 -8.07 1.59
N ALA A 266 -27.74 -8.20 0.25
CA ALA A 266 -27.65 -7.05 -0.66
C ALA A 266 -28.63 -5.92 -0.30
N ARG A 267 -29.88 -6.26 0.09
CA ARG A 267 -30.89 -5.27 0.54
C ARG A 267 -30.44 -4.48 1.76
N ASP A 268 -29.85 -5.15 2.76
CA ASP A 268 -29.43 -4.53 4.01
C ASP A 268 -28.21 -3.63 3.79
N VAL A 269 -27.32 -4.04 2.88
CA VAL A 269 -26.20 -3.21 2.42
C VAL A 269 -26.71 -1.96 1.66
N TYR A 270 -27.70 -2.08 0.76
CA TYR A 270 -28.32 -0.90 0.12
C TYR A 270 -28.95 0.05 1.16
N ALA A 271 -29.59 -0.48 2.22
CA ALA A 271 -30.14 0.33 3.30
C ALA A 271 -29.03 1.12 4.04
N ILE A 272 -27.90 0.47 4.34
CA ILE A 272 -26.75 1.14 4.95
C ILE A 272 -26.14 2.18 4.00
N LEU A 273 -26.00 1.89 2.71
CA LEU A 273 -25.48 2.88 1.74
C LEU A 273 -26.39 4.12 1.65
N GLN A 274 -27.72 3.95 1.66
CA GLN A 274 -28.68 5.06 1.75
C GLN A 274 -28.53 5.84 3.07
N GLN A 275 -28.40 5.15 4.21
CA GLN A 275 -28.24 5.78 5.52
C GLN A 275 -26.91 6.55 5.63
N LEU A 276 -25.82 6.02 5.08
CA LEU A 276 -24.51 6.68 5.06
C LEU A 276 -24.52 7.91 4.14
N LEU A 277 -25.16 7.82 2.96
CA LEU A 277 -25.37 8.97 2.08
C LEU A 277 -26.27 10.03 2.74
N SER A 278 -27.29 9.62 3.49
CA SER A 278 -28.14 10.50 4.32
C SER A 278 -27.34 11.25 5.40
N GLY A 279 -26.34 10.59 6.00
CA GLY A 279 -25.40 11.23 6.91
C GLY A 279 -24.47 12.25 6.24
N GLN A 280 -24.01 11.97 5.01
CA GLN A 280 -23.11 12.87 4.26
C GLN A 280 -23.76 14.19 3.81
N ILE A 281 -25.10 14.22 3.63
CA ILE A 281 -25.84 15.41 3.19
C ILE A 281 -26.30 16.33 4.35
N GLN A 282 -26.06 15.93 5.60
CA GLN A 282 -26.33 16.76 6.78
C GLN A 282 -25.41 17.99 6.79
N ALA A 283 -25.78 19.01 7.56
CA ALA A 283 -24.89 20.13 7.86
C ALA A 283 -23.68 19.64 8.68
N GLU A 284 -22.50 20.26 8.47
CA GLU A 284 -21.23 19.82 9.08
C GLU A 284 -21.21 19.91 10.61
N ASP A 285 -22.07 20.73 11.21
CA ASP A 285 -22.27 20.89 12.66
C ASP A 285 -23.24 19.85 13.26
N SER A 286 -23.92 19.05 12.44
CA SER A 286 -24.87 18.03 12.88
C SER A 286 -24.18 16.84 13.56
N GLU A 287 -24.77 16.32 14.64
CA GLU A 287 -24.40 15.03 15.25
C GLU A 287 -24.64 13.84 14.30
N ASN A 288 -25.41 14.05 13.23
CA ASN A 288 -25.65 13.03 12.20
C ASN A 288 -24.74 13.15 10.97
N TYR A 289 -23.88 14.16 10.91
CA TYR A 289 -22.94 14.35 9.81
C TYR A 289 -21.94 13.18 9.73
N VAL A 290 -21.91 12.53 8.55
CA VAL A 290 -20.94 11.48 8.21
C VAL A 290 -19.93 12.10 7.25
N GLU A 291 -18.70 12.29 7.71
CA GLU A 291 -17.65 12.92 6.89
C GLU A 291 -17.04 11.93 5.88
N ARG A 292 -16.84 10.67 6.31
CA ARG A 292 -16.23 9.58 5.53
C ARG A 292 -16.94 8.26 5.80
N VAL A 293 -16.73 7.29 4.91
CA VAL A 293 -17.19 5.91 5.08
C VAL A 293 -16.04 4.92 4.94
N SER A 294 -16.16 3.76 5.60
CA SER A 294 -15.32 2.59 5.34
C SER A 294 -16.12 1.50 4.62
N ILE A 295 -15.61 1.01 3.48
CA ILE A 295 -16.25 -0.02 2.67
C ILE A 295 -15.28 -1.21 2.51
N PRO A 296 -15.48 -2.31 3.27
CA PRO A 296 -14.87 -3.60 2.96
C PRO A 296 -15.60 -4.27 1.80
N GLY A 297 -14.86 -4.95 0.92
CA GLY A 297 -15.43 -5.68 -0.21
C GLY A 297 -14.42 -6.60 -0.89
N ILE A 298 -14.84 -7.20 -2.00
CA ILE A 298 -14.05 -8.11 -2.83
C ILE A 298 -14.01 -7.54 -4.25
N LEU A 299 -12.82 -7.38 -4.85
CA LEU A 299 -12.71 -7.02 -6.26
C LEU A 299 -13.28 -8.14 -7.14
N SER A 300 -14.38 -7.84 -7.81
CA SER A 300 -15.10 -8.80 -8.66
C SER A 300 -14.45 -9.07 -10.01
N GLY A 301 -13.29 -8.46 -10.30
CA GLY A 301 -12.63 -8.44 -11.62
C GLY A 301 -13.38 -7.64 -12.70
N ARG A 302 -14.63 -7.25 -12.46
CA ARG A 302 -15.44 -6.42 -13.37
C ARG A 302 -15.12 -4.95 -13.21
N SER A 303 -15.42 -4.19 -14.25
CA SER A 303 -15.47 -2.72 -14.23
C SER A 303 -16.79 -2.22 -14.80
N VAL A 304 -17.17 -1.00 -14.44
CA VAL A 304 -18.36 -0.32 -14.95
C VAL A 304 -17.98 1.06 -15.48
N LYS A 305 -18.61 1.43 -16.60
CA LYS A 305 -18.52 2.78 -17.17
C LYS A 305 -19.59 3.66 -16.52
N LEU A 306 -19.15 4.73 -15.86
CA LEU A 306 -19.99 5.78 -15.27
C LEU A 306 -20.59 6.68 -16.37
N PHE A 307 -21.58 7.49 -16.02
CA PHE A 307 -22.20 8.46 -16.92
C PHE A 307 -21.19 9.47 -17.49
N SER A 308 -20.17 9.85 -16.71
CA SER A 308 -19.03 10.68 -17.16
C SER A 308 -18.17 10.03 -18.25
N GLY A 309 -18.32 8.74 -18.47
CA GLY A 309 -17.48 7.92 -19.34
C GLY A 309 -16.24 7.32 -18.68
N GLN A 310 -15.93 7.71 -17.44
CA GLN A 310 -14.90 7.08 -16.62
C GLN A 310 -15.23 5.60 -16.38
N VAL A 311 -14.21 4.74 -16.40
CA VAL A 311 -14.36 3.31 -16.08
C VAL A 311 -13.73 3.06 -14.70
N VAL A 312 -14.49 2.46 -13.79
CA VAL A 312 -14.04 2.12 -12.42
C VAL A 312 -14.23 0.64 -12.12
N PRO A 313 -13.33 0.01 -11.33
CA PRO A 313 -13.49 -1.37 -10.87
C PRO A 313 -14.70 -1.53 -9.93
N VAL A 314 -15.33 -2.72 -9.96
CA VAL A 314 -16.49 -3.06 -9.12
C VAL A 314 -16.05 -3.89 -7.91
N ILE A 315 -16.32 -3.39 -6.71
CA ILE A 315 -16.20 -4.15 -5.46
C ILE A 315 -17.55 -4.74 -5.07
N GLU A 316 -17.56 -6.04 -4.80
CA GLU A 316 -18.72 -6.75 -4.25
C GLU A 316 -18.72 -6.63 -2.72
N VAL A 317 -19.86 -6.23 -2.15
CA VAL A 317 -20.04 -6.10 -0.70
C VAL A 317 -21.05 -7.16 -0.24
N PRO A 318 -20.59 -8.29 0.35
CA PRO A 318 -21.44 -9.47 0.57
C PRO A 318 -22.27 -9.42 1.86
N ASN A 319 -21.98 -8.48 2.78
CA ASN A 319 -22.72 -8.29 4.03
C ASN A 319 -22.43 -6.91 4.64
N THR A 320 -23.12 -6.60 5.74
CA THR A 320 -23.12 -5.27 6.37
C THR A 320 -21.94 -4.97 7.29
N ARG A 321 -21.09 -5.96 7.63
CA ARG A 321 -20.05 -5.80 8.65
C ARG A 321 -18.89 -4.94 8.11
N GLY A 322 -18.42 -4.02 8.95
CA GLY A 322 -17.33 -3.09 8.61
C GLY A 322 -17.74 -1.89 7.75
N LEU A 323 -19.01 -1.80 7.36
CA LEU A 323 -19.60 -0.57 6.81
C LEU A 323 -19.83 0.41 7.96
N TYR A 324 -18.99 1.44 8.05
CA TYR A 324 -19.08 2.46 9.09
C TYR A 324 -19.11 3.86 8.49
N GLY A 325 -19.91 4.74 9.10
CA GLY A 325 -19.92 6.18 8.83
C GLY A 325 -19.16 6.92 9.94
N TRP A 326 -18.22 7.76 9.54
CA TRP A 326 -17.34 8.50 10.44
C TRP A 326 -18.00 9.83 10.85
N LYS A 327 -18.57 9.86 12.06
CA LYS A 327 -19.18 11.05 12.67
C LYS A 327 -18.19 11.76 13.60
N VAL A 328 -17.37 12.67 13.05
CA VAL A 328 -16.30 13.36 13.82
C VAL A 328 -16.87 14.08 15.05
N ASN A 329 -17.99 14.81 14.90
CA ASN A 329 -18.60 15.57 15.99
C ASN A 329 -18.92 14.69 17.21
N THR A 330 -19.60 13.55 16.98
CA THR A 330 -19.97 12.59 18.03
C THR A 330 -18.74 11.99 18.71
N LEU A 331 -17.68 11.66 17.96
CA LEU A 331 -16.44 11.13 18.54
C LEU A 331 -15.71 12.17 19.38
N VAL A 332 -15.62 13.40 18.90
CA VAL A 332 -14.91 14.46 19.61
C VAL A 332 -15.64 14.79 20.92
N GLN A 333 -16.97 14.79 20.90
CA GLN A 333 -17.80 14.90 22.11
C GLN A 333 -17.58 13.73 23.09
N ALA A 334 -17.57 12.48 22.60
CA ALA A 334 -17.29 11.30 23.43
C ALA A 334 -15.87 11.31 24.03
N ALA A 335 -14.87 11.75 23.26
CA ALA A 335 -13.50 11.91 23.75
C ALA A 335 -13.39 13.00 24.82
N ILE A 336 -14.04 14.16 24.62
CA ILE A 336 -14.12 15.21 25.64
C ILE A 336 -14.79 14.69 26.93
N GLN A 337 -15.89 13.93 26.83
CA GLN A 337 -16.55 13.31 27.98
C GLN A 337 -15.62 12.38 28.79
N THR A 338 -14.67 11.68 28.15
CA THR A 338 -13.68 10.86 28.89
C THR A 338 -12.65 11.67 29.67
N VAL A 339 -12.47 12.96 29.36
CA VAL A 339 -11.51 13.88 30.00
C VAL A 339 -12.21 14.90 30.92
N GLN A 340 -13.54 15.05 30.81
CA GLN A 340 -14.35 16.11 31.44
C GLN A 340 -14.25 16.25 32.96
N ALA A 341 -13.71 15.26 33.68
CA ALA A 341 -13.43 15.39 35.10
C ALA A 341 -12.37 16.46 35.45
N GLN A 342 -11.64 17.01 34.47
CA GLN A 342 -10.49 17.91 34.70
C GLN A 342 -10.38 19.13 33.75
N ALA A 343 -11.33 19.37 32.85
CA ALA A 343 -11.20 20.39 31.79
C ALA A 343 -12.11 21.62 32.01
N SER A 344 -11.60 22.80 31.68
CA SER A 344 -12.36 24.05 31.51
C SER A 344 -12.86 24.22 30.06
N GLU A 345 -13.86 25.08 29.82
CA GLU A 345 -14.44 25.33 28.48
C GLU A 345 -13.38 25.65 27.41
N ALA A 346 -12.38 26.48 27.75
CA ALA A 346 -11.28 26.82 26.84
C ALA A 346 -10.37 25.60 26.52
N GLN A 347 -10.25 24.65 27.43
CA GLN A 347 -9.54 23.39 27.18
C GLN A 347 -10.38 22.44 26.34
N GLU A 348 -11.71 22.38 26.52
CA GLU A 348 -12.60 21.58 25.66
C GLU A 348 -12.52 22.03 24.19
N GLU A 349 -12.52 23.34 23.93
CA GLU A 349 -12.41 23.87 22.56
C GLU A 349 -11.02 23.59 21.94
N SER A 350 -9.95 23.68 22.73
CA SER A 350 -8.60 23.28 22.29
C SER A 350 -8.53 21.78 21.98
N ILE A 351 -9.07 20.92 22.86
CA ILE A 351 -9.15 19.47 22.63
C ILE A 351 -9.97 19.16 21.38
N ARG A 352 -11.10 19.83 21.18
CA ARG A 352 -11.95 19.69 19.98
C ARG A 352 -11.16 19.96 18.71
N ARG A 353 -10.42 21.07 18.67
CA ARG A 353 -9.58 21.46 17.52
C ARG A 353 -8.45 20.47 17.28
N THR A 354 -7.69 20.08 18.30
CA THR A 354 -6.54 19.18 18.16
C THR A 354 -6.98 17.76 17.79
N LEU A 355 -8.08 17.26 18.36
CA LEU A 355 -8.62 15.94 18.01
C LEU A 355 -9.24 15.92 16.61
N GLY A 356 -9.93 16.99 16.19
CA GLY A 356 -10.38 17.15 14.80
C GLY A 356 -9.21 17.14 13.82
N SER A 357 -8.17 17.94 14.07
CA SER A 357 -6.94 17.97 13.27
C SER A 357 -6.23 16.61 13.21
N PHE A 358 -6.19 15.87 14.33
CA PHE A 358 -5.66 14.51 14.39
C PHE A 358 -6.44 13.53 13.51
N LEU A 359 -7.78 13.50 13.61
CA LEU A 359 -8.62 12.61 12.80
C LEU A 359 -8.54 12.96 11.31
N SER A 360 -8.55 14.25 10.96
CA SER A 360 -8.33 14.71 9.59
C SER A 360 -6.97 14.25 9.08
N ARG A 361 -5.89 14.48 9.83
CA ARG A 361 -4.53 14.08 9.43
C ARG A 361 -4.39 12.57 9.27
N ILE A 362 -5.00 11.76 10.14
CA ILE A 362 -5.07 10.31 9.97
C ILE A 362 -5.70 9.92 8.63
N TYR A 363 -6.81 10.55 8.24
CA TYR A 363 -7.42 10.31 6.93
C TYR A 363 -6.49 10.72 5.78
N TYR A 364 -5.95 11.95 5.81
CA TYR A 364 -5.15 12.49 4.71
C TYR A 364 -3.78 11.80 4.55
N ASP A 365 -3.13 11.41 5.64
CA ASP A 365 -1.81 10.74 5.63
C ASP A 365 -1.90 9.25 5.23
N LEU A 366 -3.01 8.56 5.54
CA LEU A 366 -3.13 7.11 5.37
C LEU A 366 -4.00 6.65 4.19
N ARG A 367 -4.87 7.51 3.67
CA ARG A 367 -5.80 7.13 2.59
C ARG A 367 -5.09 6.55 1.36
N ASN A 368 -5.63 5.45 0.87
CA ASN A 368 -5.12 4.75 -0.30
C ASN A 368 -6.25 3.93 -0.94
N LEU A 369 -5.95 3.22 -2.05
CA LEU A 369 -6.94 2.41 -2.77
C LEU A 369 -7.45 1.18 -2.00
N GLY A 370 -6.74 0.75 -0.94
CA GLY A 370 -7.18 -0.33 -0.07
C GLY A 370 -7.05 -1.72 -0.68
N THR A 371 -6.19 -1.92 -1.68
CA THR A 371 -6.07 -3.20 -2.42
C THR A 371 -4.97 -4.11 -1.88
N THR A 372 -3.77 -3.59 -1.65
CA THR A 372 -2.67 -4.37 -1.06
C THR A 372 -2.91 -4.62 0.43
N SER A 373 -2.23 -5.59 1.01
CA SER A 373 -2.32 -5.86 2.45
C SER A 373 -1.94 -4.67 3.32
N GLN A 374 -0.87 -3.97 2.94
CA GLN A 374 -0.42 -2.76 3.62
C GLN A 374 -1.45 -1.62 3.48
N ASP A 375 -2.01 -1.44 2.28
CA ASP A 375 -3.07 -0.47 1.99
C ASP A 375 -4.34 -0.71 2.84
N ARG A 376 -4.79 -1.98 2.91
CA ARG A 376 -5.90 -2.39 3.78
C ARG A 376 -5.59 -2.13 5.24
N ALA A 377 -4.39 -2.47 5.71
CA ALA A 377 -3.96 -2.22 7.08
C ALA A 377 -3.94 -0.72 7.41
N LEU A 378 -3.46 0.14 6.49
CA LEU A 378 -3.47 1.61 6.64
C LEU A 378 -4.89 2.19 6.68
N ASN A 379 -5.77 1.76 5.78
CA ASN A 379 -7.16 2.22 5.77
C ASN A 379 -7.94 1.71 7.00
N PHE A 380 -7.74 0.45 7.40
CA PHE A 380 -8.34 -0.10 8.62
C PHE A 380 -7.76 0.55 9.88
N ALA A 381 -6.47 0.89 9.91
CA ALA A 381 -5.85 1.64 11.00
C ALA A 381 -6.51 2.99 11.22
N SER A 382 -6.91 3.67 10.15
CA SER A 382 -7.64 4.93 10.22
C SER A 382 -9.02 4.72 10.87
N THR A 383 -9.77 3.68 10.44
CA THR A 383 -11.04 3.31 11.08
C THR A 383 -10.86 2.91 12.55
N ASN A 384 -9.81 2.16 12.88
CA ASN A 384 -9.56 1.72 14.26
C ASN A 384 -9.14 2.91 15.15
N ALA A 385 -8.33 3.83 14.64
CA ALA A 385 -7.98 5.06 15.35
C ALA A 385 -9.20 5.99 15.54
N PHE A 386 -10.13 5.99 14.57
CA PHE A 386 -11.43 6.63 14.70
C PHE A 386 -12.23 5.99 15.86
N GLN A 387 -12.47 4.68 15.83
CA GLN A 387 -13.21 3.97 16.90
C GLN A 387 -12.52 4.06 18.28
N ALA A 388 -11.20 4.15 18.32
CA ALA A 388 -10.40 4.25 19.55
C ALA A 388 -10.09 5.70 19.98
N ALA A 389 -10.77 6.72 19.44
CA ALA A 389 -10.45 8.15 19.68
C ALA A 389 -10.30 8.53 21.16
N SER A 390 -11.12 7.95 22.05
CA SER A 390 -11.03 8.13 23.51
C SER A 390 -9.69 7.69 24.12
N THR A 391 -9.01 6.71 23.53
CA THR A 391 -7.67 6.24 23.94
C THR A 391 -6.60 7.31 23.73
N PHE A 392 -6.78 8.17 22.74
CA PHE A 392 -5.86 9.28 22.43
C PHE A 392 -6.24 10.58 23.14
N ALA A 393 -7.48 10.69 23.66
CA ALA A 393 -8.00 11.89 24.30
C ALA A 393 -7.12 12.38 25.45
N GLU A 394 -6.59 11.48 26.29
CA GLU A 394 -5.63 11.82 27.36
C GLU A 394 -4.33 12.44 26.79
N ALA A 395 -3.78 11.90 25.70
CA ALA A 395 -2.55 12.44 25.10
C ALA A 395 -2.80 13.86 24.56
N VAL A 396 -3.90 14.03 23.81
CA VAL A 396 -4.34 15.32 23.26
C VAL A 396 -4.62 16.34 24.37
N ALA A 397 -5.32 15.93 25.44
CA ALA A 397 -5.65 16.79 26.58
C ALA A 397 -4.42 17.29 27.35
N THR A 398 -3.34 16.50 27.37
CA THR A 398 -2.05 16.94 27.93
C THR A 398 -1.18 17.73 26.95
N GLY A 399 -1.75 18.25 25.85
CA GLY A 399 -1.07 19.10 24.87
C GLY A 399 -0.18 18.36 23.88
N MET A 400 -0.34 17.03 23.73
CA MET A 400 0.47 16.27 22.76
C MET A 400 -0.19 16.20 21.38
N GLU A 401 0.61 16.36 20.34
CA GLU A 401 0.22 16.26 18.93
C GLU A 401 0.82 15.03 18.25
N LEU A 402 0.28 14.65 17.10
CA LEU A 402 0.76 13.52 16.30
C LEU A 402 2.08 13.86 15.58
N ASP A 403 3.13 13.11 15.89
CA ASP A 403 4.46 13.17 15.25
C ASP A 403 4.40 12.44 13.90
N SER A 404 4.15 11.13 13.96
CA SER A 404 4.23 10.21 12.83
C SER A 404 3.32 9.00 13.00
N ILE A 405 2.87 8.45 11.87
CA ILE A 405 2.22 7.15 11.77
C ILE A 405 3.17 6.21 11.01
N THR A 406 3.40 5.00 11.53
CA THR A 406 4.18 3.97 10.82
C THR A 406 3.48 2.63 10.91
N VAL A 407 3.47 1.89 9.80
CA VAL A 407 2.85 0.56 9.69
C VAL A 407 3.89 -0.43 9.19
N GLU A 408 4.09 -1.51 9.93
CA GLU A 408 5.08 -2.56 9.65
C GLU A 408 4.44 -3.95 9.79
N LYS A 409 4.97 -4.97 9.13
CA LYS A 409 4.44 -6.33 9.25
C LYS A 409 4.68 -6.85 10.66
N SER A 410 3.64 -7.37 11.32
CA SER A 410 3.73 -7.78 12.71
C SER A 410 4.46 -9.11 12.85
N PRO A 411 5.39 -9.27 13.81
CA PRO A 411 5.92 -10.58 14.18
C PRO A 411 4.96 -11.37 15.09
N PHE A 412 3.85 -10.76 15.55
CA PHE A 412 2.91 -11.36 16.51
C PHE A 412 1.66 -11.93 15.80
N CYS A 413 1.89 -12.68 14.74
CA CYS A 413 0.85 -13.28 13.91
C CYS A 413 0.66 -14.78 14.18
N ARG A 414 -0.56 -15.27 13.93
CA ARG A 414 -0.77 -16.71 13.71
C ARG A 414 -0.18 -17.09 12.36
N LEU A 415 0.08 -18.39 12.17
CA LEU A 415 0.32 -18.90 10.83
C LEU A 415 -0.91 -18.60 9.96
N ASP A 416 -0.68 -18.21 8.71
CA ASP A 416 -1.69 -17.81 7.72
C ASP A 416 -2.49 -16.51 8.03
N SER A 417 -2.14 -15.76 9.08
CA SER A 417 -2.58 -14.36 9.28
C SER A 417 -1.71 -13.38 8.47
N ASP A 418 -2.25 -12.21 8.15
CA ASP A 418 -1.60 -11.12 7.40
C ASP A 418 -1.54 -9.85 8.24
N CYS A 419 -1.05 -9.97 9.48
CA CYS A 419 -1.14 -8.88 10.44
C CYS A 419 -0.01 -7.84 10.40
N TRP A 420 -0.38 -6.61 10.76
CA TRP A 420 0.42 -5.39 10.69
C TRP A 420 0.38 -4.65 12.03
N ASP A 421 1.55 -4.27 12.54
CA ASP A 421 1.71 -3.40 13.70
C ASP A 421 1.60 -1.94 13.24
N VAL A 422 0.59 -1.24 13.74
CA VAL A 422 0.42 0.21 13.54
C VAL A 422 0.93 0.93 14.77
N LYS A 423 1.76 1.95 14.54
CA LYS A 423 2.36 2.78 15.59
C LYS A 423 1.97 4.25 15.38
N LEU A 424 1.22 4.80 16.33
CA LEU A 424 0.89 6.23 16.41
C LEU A 424 1.79 6.89 17.47
N LYS A 425 2.61 7.83 17.04
CA LYS A 425 3.62 8.47 17.89
C LYS A 425 3.23 9.91 18.15
N PHE A 426 3.12 10.29 19.42
CA PHE A 426 2.76 11.63 19.86
C PHE A 426 3.95 12.35 20.51
N PHE A 427 4.03 13.65 20.33
CA PHE A 427 5.06 14.52 20.92
C PHE A 427 4.45 15.78 21.51
N ASP A 428 5.19 16.47 22.36
CA ASP A 428 4.81 17.75 22.93
C ASP A 428 5.53 18.87 22.15
N PRO A 429 4.80 19.77 21.47
CA PRO A 429 5.41 20.82 20.65
C PRO A 429 5.99 21.96 21.48
N GLU A 430 5.50 22.19 22.72
CA GLU A 430 6.01 23.24 23.61
C GLU A 430 7.21 22.76 24.44
N ASN A 431 7.27 21.46 24.75
CA ASN A 431 8.33 20.86 25.56
C ASN A 431 9.03 19.69 24.86
N SER A 432 10.03 20.01 24.04
CA SER A 432 10.87 19.04 23.33
C SER A 432 11.67 18.06 24.20
N ARG A 433 11.73 18.27 25.54
CA ARG A 433 12.35 17.34 26.49
C ARG A 433 11.36 16.30 27.05
N ARG A 434 10.07 16.46 26.83
CA ARG A 434 9.05 15.50 27.28
C ARG A 434 9.13 14.22 26.43
N ALA A 435 8.98 13.08 27.08
CA ALA A 435 9.00 11.79 26.39
C ALA A 435 7.84 11.67 25.40
N LYS A 436 8.12 11.18 24.19
CA LYS A 436 7.10 10.90 23.17
C LYS A 436 6.26 9.69 23.59
N LYS A 437 4.93 9.77 23.44
CA LYS A 437 3.99 8.68 23.77
C LYS A 437 3.75 7.84 22.52
N LEU A 438 3.90 6.52 22.61
CA LEU A 438 3.72 5.60 21.49
C LEU A 438 2.52 4.70 21.77
N PHE A 439 1.51 4.77 20.92
CA PHE A 439 0.41 3.81 20.89
C PHE A 439 0.71 2.78 19.80
N ARG A 440 0.55 1.50 20.11
CA ARG A 440 0.70 0.41 19.15
C ARG A 440 -0.47 -0.54 19.25
N PHE A 441 -1.03 -0.90 18.11
CA PHE A 441 -2.03 -1.96 17.97
C PHE A 441 -1.72 -2.80 16.73
N THR A 442 -2.14 -4.05 16.77
CA THR A 442 -1.94 -5.02 15.68
C THR A 442 -3.29 -5.27 15.01
N ILE A 443 -3.33 -5.22 13.68
CA ILE A 443 -4.50 -5.54 12.83
C ILE A 443 -4.16 -6.80 12.05
N ASP A 444 -5.14 -7.66 11.79
CA ASP A 444 -5.11 -8.77 10.81
C ASP A 444 -6.11 -8.43 9.68
#